data_AF-A0A3S9MFA8-F1
#
_entry.id   AF-A0A3S9MFA8-F1
#
_cell.length_a   1.000
_cell.length_b   1.000
_cell.length_c   1.000
_cell.angle_alpha   90.00
_cell.angle_beta   90.00
_cell.angle_gamma   90.00
#
_symmetry.space_group_name_H-M   'P 1'
#
loop_
_entity.id
_entity.type
_entity.pdbx_description
1 polymer ?
#
loop_
_entity_poly.entity_id
_entity_poly.type
_entity_poly.pdbx_seq_one_letter_code
_entity_poly.pdbx_strand_id
1 'polypeptide(L)'
;MSYPPPPTGPGGAYPQGQGGWAPAPQHGGAPYPPQAAPGPVGYPPQYPPGTPPSWPGAAPHTPYPQQQPPGGGGGGDQGKGLKKAVIGVVVLAVLAVLGVGGLAVYKAVGGGSLPSAGGDTQSEQLLSPEDIEELLDGRSQALKSGDEDAYLAPFTGKAKDKQQNLFRNLRKIPFAQAEYSILNQSGNTTDEYGDGATVALDVAFVHKIQNVDVRPVSEWYRWIIKRESKDAEPQITRVGPATDAYGSASYVYNSAPWDLYEDMHVVKQDHTLTISDKKYAADTDRFAPYIEKAAKDDIELWKAKGPAGTETPTGFVAVLERDRKTYSSLYGSESVSWEAGQSVAMPAFDANSSGDEKDLEYGGARVKMDMSGKRFTNATYWPKLVQEISHHEFAHAIVQPLEGASGFDSETYTNWWVVEGFADYMAFRFDRELGEWSIRNDVTGKAFGGSLPNEAGFDDEVSTNYTLSYMAIRFIAEKGGEAAALKFVTDHYDNPDQLDQQLREATGMGKSEFEAAWARYVRSNS
;
A
#
# COMPACT_ATOMS: atom_id res chain seq x y z
N MET A 1 -11.67 16.93 8.31
CA MET A 1 -13.15 16.81 8.37
C MET A 1 -13.64 16.67 9.80
N SER A 2 -14.48 17.57 10.31
CA SER A 2 -15.01 17.53 11.70
C SER A 2 -16.48 17.08 11.68
N TYR A 3 -16.82 16.04 12.45
CA TYR A 3 -18.18 15.51 12.59
C TYR A 3 -18.96 16.29 13.68
N PRO A 4 -20.18 16.83 13.42
CA PRO A 4 -21.06 17.39 14.44
C PRO A 4 -22.20 16.43 14.88
N PRO A 5 -22.89 16.73 16.02
CA PRO A 5 -23.75 15.80 16.76
C PRO A 5 -25.12 15.54 16.10
N PRO A 6 -25.87 14.50 16.55
CA PRO A 6 -27.11 14.05 15.90
C PRO A 6 -28.26 15.08 15.93
N PRO A 7 -29.17 15.03 14.95
CA PRO A 7 -30.32 15.93 14.89
C PRO A 7 -31.33 15.62 15.99
N THR A 8 -31.69 16.64 16.76
CA THR A 8 -32.90 16.64 17.60
C THR A 8 -34.13 16.66 16.70
N GLY A 9 -34.84 15.53 16.60
CA GLY A 9 -36.09 15.45 15.84
C GLY A 9 -37.21 16.26 16.50
N PRO A 10 -38.07 16.95 15.73
CA PRO A 10 -39.29 17.53 16.27
C PRO A 10 -40.38 16.46 16.42
N GLY A 11 -41.11 16.55 17.53
CA GLY A 11 -42.25 15.70 17.84
C GLY A 11 -43.34 15.77 16.77
N GLY A 12 -43.87 14.59 16.43
CA GLY A 12 -45.05 14.42 15.59
C GLY A 12 -45.97 13.40 16.25
N ALA A 13 -47.22 13.81 16.48
CA ALA A 13 -48.27 13.07 17.15
C ALA A 13 -48.73 11.83 16.36
N TYR A 14 -49.00 10.73 17.07
CA TYR A 14 -49.73 9.56 16.56
C TYR A 14 -51.24 9.73 16.78
N PRO A 15 -52.10 9.43 15.79
CA PRO A 15 -53.48 9.06 16.06
C PRO A 15 -53.65 7.53 16.14
N GLN A 16 -54.50 7.14 17.07
CA GLN A 16 -54.97 5.78 17.34
C GLN A 16 -55.72 5.19 16.14
N GLY A 17 -55.53 3.88 15.91
CA GLY A 17 -56.33 3.08 14.98
C GLY A 17 -56.38 1.62 15.43
N GLN A 18 -57.58 1.16 15.76
CA GLN A 18 -57.95 -0.17 16.26
C GLN A 18 -58.06 -1.22 15.14
N GLY A 19 -57.94 -2.49 15.54
CA GLY A 19 -58.39 -3.68 14.80
C GLY A 19 -57.23 -4.66 14.57
N GLY A 20 -57.26 -5.94 14.89
CA GLY A 20 -58.29 -6.84 15.40
C GLY A 20 -57.75 -8.25 15.12
N TRP A 21 -57.35 -9.00 16.15
CA TRP A 21 -56.81 -10.35 16.01
C TRP A 21 -57.91 -11.38 16.26
N ALA A 22 -58.02 -12.36 15.36
CA ALA A 22 -58.85 -13.56 15.51
C ALA A 22 -57.95 -14.83 15.51
N PRO A 23 -58.41 -15.97 16.07
CA PRO A 23 -57.56 -16.92 16.78
C PRO A 23 -57.12 -18.16 15.99
N ALA A 24 -56.19 -18.88 16.62
CA ALA A 24 -55.58 -20.15 16.23
C ALA A 24 -56.55 -21.33 16.03
N PRO A 25 -56.01 -22.48 15.56
CA PRO A 25 -56.33 -23.76 16.16
C PRO A 25 -55.11 -24.55 16.66
N GLN A 26 -55.33 -25.19 17.81
CA GLN A 26 -54.46 -26.14 18.49
C GLN A 26 -54.46 -27.52 17.79
N HIS A 27 -53.32 -28.20 17.81
CA HIS A 27 -53.25 -29.66 17.83
C HIS A 27 -52.18 -30.11 18.84
N GLY A 28 -52.59 -30.87 19.86
CA GLY A 28 -51.70 -31.68 20.71
C GLY A 28 -51.31 -32.99 20.00
N GLY A 29 -50.43 -33.83 20.52
CA GLY A 29 -49.60 -33.83 21.72
C GLY A 29 -48.87 -35.19 21.80
N ALA A 30 -47.80 -35.28 22.61
CA ALA A 30 -47.40 -36.42 23.45
C ALA A 30 -45.89 -36.32 23.83
N PRO A 31 -45.49 -36.84 25.00
CA PRO A 31 -44.41 -36.28 25.82
C PRO A 31 -43.09 -37.04 25.76
N TYR A 32 -41.97 -36.31 25.93
CA TYR A 32 -40.65 -36.87 26.24
C TYR A 32 -40.29 -36.65 27.73
N PRO A 33 -39.55 -37.58 28.36
CA PRO A 33 -39.24 -37.56 29.79
C PRO A 33 -38.18 -36.50 30.18
N PRO A 34 -38.14 -36.09 31.46
CA PRO A 34 -37.44 -34.90 31.93
C PRO A 34 -35.92 -35.06 32.01
N GLN A 35 -35.19 -34.13 31.41
CA GLN A 35 -33.77 -33.91 31.68
C GLN A 35 -33.60 -32.99 32.89
N ALA A 36 -32.65 -33.36 33.74
CA ALA A 36 -32.33 -32.71 35.01
C ALA A 36 -31.89 -31.25 34.85
N ALA A 37 -32.40 -30.39 35.74
CA ALA A 37 -32.10 -28.97 35.81
C ALA A 37 -30.66 -28.70 36.30
N PRO A 38 -29.88 -27.85 35.62
CA PRO A 38 -28.74 -27.16 36.21
C PRO A 38 -29.21 -26.11 37.23
N GLY A 39 -28.51 -26.03 38.36
CA GLY A 39 -28.85 -25.18 39.51
C GLY A 39 -28.83 -23.66 39.24
N PRO A 40 -29.32 -22.88 40.21
CA PRO A 40 -29.54 -21.45 40.06
C PRO A 40 -28.21 -20.68 40.02
N VAL A 41 -27.99 -19.96 38.92
CA VAL A 41 -26.93 -18.96 38.79
C VAL A 41 -27.43 -17.66 39.42
N GLY A 42 -26.73 -17.17 40.44
CA GLY A 42 -27.12 -15.97 41.19
C GLY A 42 -27.07 -14.71 40.33
N TYR A 43 -28.12 -13.89 40.44
CA TYR A 43 -28.14 -12.53 39.92
C TYR A 43 -27.27 -11.62 40.81
N PRO A 44 -26.41 -10.75 40.24
CA PRO A 44 -25.78 -9.67 41.01
C PRO A 44 -26.82 -8.58 41.38
N PRO A 45 -26.61 -7.87 42.51
CA PRO A 45 -27.59 -6.93 43.06
C PRO A 45 -27.82 -5.71 42.16
N GLN A 46 -29.09 -5.35 42.00
CA GLN A 46 -29.54 -4.10 41.39
C GLN A 46 -29.20 -2.92 42.32
N TYR A 47 -28.41 -1.97 41.84
CA TYR A 47 -28.24 -0.67 42.50
C TYR A 47 -29.38 0.29 42.12
N PRO A 48 -29.87 1.13 43.05
CA PRO A 48 -30.92 2.10 42.77
C PRO A 48 -30.43 3.23 41.83
N PRO A 49 -31.34 3.89 41.09
CA PRO A 49 -30.98 4.95 40.15
C PRO A 49 -30.47 6.19 40.91
N GLY A 50 -29.16 6.41 40.86
CA GLY A 50 -28.52 7.63 41.34
C GLY A 50 -28.63 8.75 40.32
N THR A 51 -29.16 9.89 40.76
CA THR A 51 -29.14 11.17 40.05
C THR A 51 -27.71 11.61 39.74
N PRO A 52 -27.38 12.07 38.52
CA PRO A 52 -26.03 12.54 38.21
C PRO A 52 -25.74 13.89 38.91
N PRO A 53 -24.51 14.10 39.40
CA PRO A 53 -24.11 15.35 40.03
C PRO A 53 -23.90 16.44 38.99
N SER A 54 -24.58 17.58 39.19
CA SER A 54 -24.34 18.82 38.47
C SER A 54 -23.02 19.45 38.91
N TRP A 55 -22.08 19.64 37.98
CA TRP A 55 -20.90 20.49 38.15
C TRP A 55 -20.99 21.75 37.27
N PRO A 56 -20.46 22.90 37.73
CA PRO A 56 -20.78 24.20 37.18
C PRO A 56 -19.78 24.66 36.10
N GLY A 57 -20.34 25.23 35.02
CA GLY A 57 -19.81 26.40 34.30
C GLY A 57 -18.46 26.26 33.59
N ALA A 58 -18.47 25.86 32.32
CA ALA A 58 -17.40 26.18 31.38
C ALA A 58 -17.73 27.52 30.68
N ALA A 59 -16.74 28.43 30.68
CA ALA A 59 -16.81 29.76 30.08
C ALA A 59 -16.88 29.72 28.53
N PRO A 60 -17.44 30.75 27.88
CA PRO A 60 -17.59 30.78 26.42
C PRO A 60 -16.24 30.90 25.70
N HIS A 61 -16.06 30.06 24.67
CA HIS A 61 -14.91 30.08 23.76
C HIS A 61 -14.88 31.35 22.90
N THR A 62 -13.76 32.05 22.92
CA THR A 62 -13.37 33.08 21.94
C THR A 62 -12.72 32.43 20.71
N PRO A 63 -13.00 32.89 19.47
CA PRO A 63 -12.33 32.39 18.27
C PRO A 63 -10.93 33.00 18.12
N TYR A 64 -9.94 32.17 17.80
CA TYR A 64 -8.61 32.60 17.34
C TYR A 64 -8.42 32.30 15.85
N PRO A 65 -7.58 33.10 15.16
CA PRO A 65 -7.74 33.45 13.77
C PRO A 65 -7.14 32.47 12.75
N GLN A 66 -7.75 32.47 11.57
CA GLN A 66 -7.22 31.89 10.33
C GLN A 66 -5.85 32.51 9.98
N GLN A 67 -4.86 31.66 9.70
CA GLN A 67 -3.62 32.10 9.06
C GLN A 67 -3.87 32.31 7.56
N GLN A 68 -3.62 33.53 7.09
CA GLN A 68 -3.55 33.86 5.66
C GLN A 68 -2.20 33.39 5.07
N PRO A 69 -2.16 32.99 3.79
CA PRO A 69 -0.90 32.75 3.08
C PRO A 69 -0.20 34.10 2.80
N PRO A 70 1.14 34.17 2.88
CA PRO A 70 1.86 35.41 2.61
C PRO A 70 1.81 35.76 1.12
N GLY A 71 1.24 36.93 0.85
CA GLY A 71 1.14 37.52 -0.48
C GLY A 71 2.48 37.95 -1.06
N GLY A 72 2.57 37.88 -2.38
CA GLY A 72 3.63 38.48 -3.17
C GLY A 72 3.59 40.01 -3.12
N GLY A 73 4.79 40.60 -3.13
CA GLY A 73 5.00 42.03 -3.32
C GLY A 73 6.34 42.23 -4.03
N GLY A 74 6.29 42.76 -5.25
CA GLY A 74 7.47 43.14 -6.02
C GLY A 74 8.08 44.46 -5.56
N GLY A 75 9.33 44.69 -5.97
CA GLY A 75 9.97 46.01 -5.92
C GLY A 75 11.50 45.99 -5.86
N GLY A 76 12.13 46.24 -7.02
CA GLY A 76 13.15 47.27 -7.17
C GLY A 76 14.54 47.15 -6.52
N ASP A 77 15.54 47.03 -7.41
CA ASP A 77 16.76 47.85 -7.48
C ASP A 77 18.07 47.48 -6.72
N GLN A 78 19.13 47.42 -7.54
CA GLN A 78 20.53 47.82 -7.32
C GLN A 78 21.42 47.21 -6.21
N GLY A 79 22.45 46.48 -6.66
CA GLY A 79 23.83 47.01 -6.58
C GLY A 79 24.76 46.58 -5.42
N LYS A 80 25.79 45.80 -5.79
CA LYS A 80 27.16 45.73 -5.21
C LYS A 80 27.33 45.32 -3.74
N GLY A 81 28.06 44.21 -3.51
CA GLY A 81 28.65 43.92 -2.19
C GLY A 81 29.35 42.57 -2.07
N LEU A 82 30.55 42.45 -2.65
CA LEU A 82 31.45 41.30 -2.50
C LEU A 82 32.01 41.23 -1.06
N LYS A 83 31.88 40.10 -0.35
CA LYS A 83 32.99 39.32 0.30
C LYS A 83 32.58 38.42 1.48
N LYS A 84 32.80 37.11 1.24
CA LYS A 84 33.43 36.07 2.08
C LYS A 84 32.69 35.50 3.31
N ALA A 85 32.36 34.21 3.21
CA ALA A 85 33.01 33.18 4.02
C ALA A 85 33.13 31.87 3.22
N VAL A 86 34.37 31.52 2.91
CA VAL A 86 34.83 30.24 2.36
C VAL A 86 35.11 29.33 3.56
N ILE A 87 34.60 28.10 3.55
CA ILE A 87 35.22 26.84 4.02
C ILE A 87 34.17 25.74 3.76
N GLY A 88 34.50 24.75 2.92
CA GLY A 88 33.72 23.50 2.83
C GLY A 88 33.33 22.97 1.44
N VAL A 89 33.92 23.43 0.33
CA VAL A 89 33.55 22.92 -1.03
C VAL A 89 34.72 22.25 -1.79
N VAL A 90 35.94 22.19 -1.23
CA VAL A 90 37.11 21.68 -1.97
C VAL A 90 37.30 20.14 -1.87
N VAL A 91 36.54 19.43 -1.03
CA VAL A 91 36.68 17.94 -0.92
C VAL A 91 35.67 17.18 -1.80
N LEU A 92 34.54 17.77 -2.17
CA LEU A 92 33.53 17.11 -3.02
C LEU A 92 33.70 17.38 -4.52
N ALA A 93 34.44 18.42 -4.92
CA ALA A 93 34.72 18.71 -6.32
C ALA A 93 35.88 17.88 -6.91
N VAL A 94 36.72 17.25 -6.07
CA VAL A 94 37.80 16.37 -6.54
C VAL A 94 37.32 14.94 -6.80
N LEU A 95 36.23 14.49 -6.17
CA LEU A 95 35.67 13.15 -6.42
C LEU A 95 34.68 13.12 -7.60
N ALA A 96 34.01 14.23 -7.91
CA ALA A 96 33.12 14.31 -9.07
C ALA A 96 33.87 14.50 -10.42
N VAL A 97 35.09 15.07 -10.41
CA VAL A 97 35.89 15.26 -11.63
C VAL A 97 36.70 14.01 -12.00
N LEU A 98 37.00 13.12 -11.05
CA LEU A 98 37.71 11.86 -11.33
C LEU A 98 36.82 10.75 -11.89
N GLY A 99 35.51 10.78 -11.65
CA GLY A 99 34.56 9.79 -12.19
C GLY A 99 34.17 10.00 -13.66
N VAL A 100 34.21 11.23 -14.16
CA VAL A 100 33.75 11.57 -15.53
C VAL A 100 34.87 12.16 -16.41
N GLY A 101 35.94 12.71 -15.83
CA GLY A 101 37.08 13.27 -16.58
C GLY A 101 38.11 12.24 -17.07
N GLY A 102 38.21 11.08 -16.43
CA GLY A 102 39.23 10.07 -16.76
C GLY A 102 39.05 9.41 -18.14
N LEU A 103 37.80 9.19 -18.55
CA LEU A 103 37.50 8.50 -19.81
C LEU A 103 37.63 9.42 -21.04
N ALA A 104 37.42 10.73 -20.87
CA ALA A 104 37.50 11.72 -21.95
C ALA A 104 38.94 12.19 -22.23
N VAL A 105 39.80 12.28 -21.21
CA VAL A 105 41.21 12.66 -21.38
C VAL A 105 42.02 11.51 -22.02
N TYR A 106 41.68 10.25 -21.75
CA TYR A 106 42.36 9.09 -22.32
C TYR A 106 42.18 8.95 -23.85
N LYS A 107 41.07 9.45 -24.41
CA LYS A 107 40.85 9.45 -25.88
C LYS A 107 41.40 10.68 -26.59
N ALA A 108 41.76 11.75 -25.87
CA ALA A 108 42.18 13.03 -26.46
C ALA A 108 43.70 13.23 -26.52
N VAL A 109 44.49 12.43 -25.81
CA VAL A 109 45.96 12.51 -25.81
C VAL A 109 46.51 11.24 -26.45
N GLY A 110 47.06 11.38 -27.65
CA GLY A 110 47.54 10.28 -28.49
C GLY A 110 48.48 9.32 -27.75
N GLY A 111 48.32 8.04 -28.08
CA GLY A 111 49.04 6.92 -27.49
C GLY A 111 50.55 7.11 -27.48
N GLY A 112 51.10 7.20 -26.27
CA GLY A 112 52.47 6.89 -25.96
C GLY A 112 52.46 5.79 -24.91
N SER A 113 53.00 4.62 -25.24
CA SER A 113 53.16 3.51 -24.30
C SER A 113 54.01 3.95 -23.11
N LEU A 114 53.37 4.11 -21.95
CA LEU A 114 54.07 4.14 -20.67
C LEU A 114 54.73 2.77 -20.46
N PRO A 115 55.94 2.71 -19.86
CA PRO A 115 56.62 1.45 -19.62
C PRO A 115 55.75 0.57 -18.72
N SER A 116 55.26 -0.53 -19.28
CA SER A 116 54.67 -1.61 -18.51
C SER A 116 55.76 -2.16 -17.60
N ALA A 117 55.62 -1.93 -16.29
CA ALA A 117 56.37 -2.67 -15.31
C ALA A 117 55.85 -4.12 -15.39
N GLY A 118 56.57 -4.93 -16.16
CA GLY A 118 56.35 -6.37 -16.25
C GLY A 118 56.61 -7.01 -14.89
N GLY A 119 55.53 -7.15 -14.13
CA GLY A 119 55.39 -8.16 -13.09
C GLY A 119 54.07 -8.86 -13.35
N ASP A 120 54.11 -10.13 -13.74
CA ASP A 120 52.98 -11.04 -13.68
C ASP A 120 52.54 -11.17 -12.20
N THR A 121 51.86 -10.16 -11.70
CA THR A 121 51.04 -10.27 -10.49
C THR A 121 49.67 -10.67 -11.01
N GLN A 122 49.44 -11.99 -11.10
CA GLN A 122 48.08 -12.49 -11.25
C GLN A 122 47.33 -11.98 -10.03
N SER A 123 46.50 -10.94 -10.22
CA SER A 123 45.61 -10.43 -9.19
C SER A 123 44.77 -11.60 -8.68
N GLU A 124 44.92 -11.96 -7.41
CA GLU A 124 44.24 -13.12 -6.87
C GLU A 124 42.74 -12.82 -6.75
N GLN A 125 41.91 -13.64 -7.39
CA GLN A 125 40.46 -13.53 -7.26
C GLN A 125 40.06 -13.98 -5.85
N LEU A 126 39.49 -13.06 -5.07
CA LEU A 126 39.09 -13.33 -3.70
C LEU A 126 37.58 -13.55 -3.56
N LEU A 127 36.75 -13.05 -4.47
CA LEU A 127 35.32 -13.32 -4.48
C LEU A 127 34.92 -13.85 -5.86
N SER A 128 34.52 -15.10 -5.93
CA SER A 128 33.96 -15.70 -7.14
C SER A 128 32.44 -15.53 -7.21
N PRO A 129 31.83 -15.66 -8.40
CA PRO A 129 30.37 -15.75 -8.51
C PRO A 129 29.79 -16.88 -7.65
N GLU A 130 30.47 -18.03 -7.58
CA GLU A 130 30.05 -19.17 -6.76
C GLU A 130 30.07 -18.85 -5.27
N ASP A 131 31.06 -18.09 -4.77
CA ASP A 131 31.09 -17.63 -3.36
C ASP A 131 29.85 -16.77 -3.04
N ILE A 132 29.40 -15.95 -4.00
CA ILE A 132 28.23 -15.07 -3.83
C ILE A 132 26.93 -15.87 -3.90
N GLU A 133 26.82 -16.81 -4.84
CA GLU A 133 25.68 -17.72 -4.93
C GLU A 133 25.52 -18.54 -3.64
N GLU A 134 26.60 -19.13 -3.12
CA GLU A 134 26.58 -19.89 -1.87
C GLU A 134 26.13 -19.02 -0.67
N LEU A 135 26.57 -17.75 -0.63
CA LEU A 135 26.14 -16.79 0.40
C LEU A 135 24.63 -16.52 0.35
N LEU A 136 24.05 -16.34 -0.84
CA LEU A 136 22.62 -16.07 -1.01
C LEU A 136 21.77 -17.33 -0.76
N ASP A 137 22.23 -18.49 -1.26
CA ASP A 137 21.57 -19.77 -1.05
C ASP A 137 21.54 -20.16 0.42
N GLY A 138 22.67 -20.02 1.12
CA GLY A 138 22.77 -20.27 2.55
C GLY A 138 21.79 -19.40 3.35
N ARG A 139 21.69 -18.10 3.00
CA ARG A 139 20.75 -17.18 3.67
C ARG A 139 19.28 -17.50 3.35
N SER A 140 18.98 -17.91 2.12
CA SER A 140 17.65 -18.34 1.71
C SER A 140 17.22 -19.63 2.44
N GLN A 141 18.12 -20.61 2.51
CA GLN A 141 17.89 -21.86 3.24
C GLN A 141 17.70 -21.62 4.74
N ALA A 142 18.53 -20.77 5.35
CA ALA A 142 18.42 -20.42 6.76
C ALA A 142 17.10 -19.72 7.09
N LEU A 143 16.64 -18.80 6.23
CA LEU A 143 15.33 -18.17 6.37
C LEU A 143 14.18 -19.19 6.29
N LYS A 144 14.27 -20.13 5.34
CA LYS A 144 13.27 -21.18 5.13
C LYS A 144 13.21 -22.16 6.32
N SER A 145 14.37 -22.61 6.81
CA SER A 145 14.49 -23.56 7.93
C SER A 145 14.22 -22.91 9.29
N GLY A 146 14.36 -21.59 9.40
CA GLY A 146 14.27 -20.88 10.68
C GLY A 146 15.57 -20.91 11.50
N ASP A 147 16.71 -21.11 10.84
CA ASP A 147 18.03 -21.07 11.47
C ASP A 147 18.57 -19.62 11.56
N GLU A 148 18.34 -18.97 12.70
CA GLU A 148 18.76 -17.58 12.93
C GLU A 148 20.30 -17.44 12.93
N ASP A 149 21.02 -18.43 13.47
CA ASP A 149 22.47 -18.37 13.58
C ASP A 149 23.12 -18.49 12.19
N ALA A 150 22.66 -19.43 11.36
CA ALA A 150 23.13 -19.55 9.98
C ALA A 150 22.75 -18.32 9.14
N TYR A 151 21.56 -17.74 9.32
CA TYR A 151 21.14 -16.53 8.62
C TYR A 151 22.03 -15.32 8.96
N LEU A 152 22.49 -15.23 10.21
CA LEU A 152 23.29 -14.11 10.72
C LEU A 152 24.79 -14.33 10.61
N ALA A 153 25.26 -15.55 10.32
CA ALA A 153 26.67 -15.90 10.21
C ALA A 153 27.48 -14.95 9.31
N PRO A 154 27.02 -14.53 8.12
CA PRO A 154 27.82 -13.67 7.26
C PRO A 154 27.79 -12.18 7.65
N PHE A 155 27.03 -11.78 8.66
CA PHE A 155 26.90 -10.36 9.03
C PHE A 155 27.78 -9.97 10.21
N THR A 156 28.35 -8.77 10.13
CA THR A 156 29.17 -8.19 11.21
C THR A 156 28.67 -6.82 11.67
N GLY A 157 29.05 -6.43 12.90
CA GLY A 157 28.75 -5.13 13.48
C GLY A 157 27.26 -4.79 13.45
N LYS A 158 26.93 -3.51 13.17
CA LYS A 158 25.54 -3.03 13.12
C LYS A 158 24.68 -3.68 12.03
N ALA A 159 25.30 -4.27 10.99
CA ALA A 159 24.53 -5.00 9.98
C ALA A 159 23.90 -6.25 10.61
N LYS A 160 24.64 -6.97 11.47
CA LYS A 160 24.14 -8.16 12.15
C LYS A 160 22.90 -7.86 13.00
N ASP A 161 22.94 -6.80 13.81
CA ASP A 161 21.82 -6.42 14.68
C ASP A 161 20.54 -6.11 13.88
N LYS A 162 20.67 -5.35 12.77
CA LYS A 162 19.53 -5.05 11.90
C LYS A 162 18.97 -6.31 11.24
N GLN A 163 19.85 -7.20 10.80
CA GLN A 163 19.48 -8.44 10.13
C GLN A 163 18.82 -9.44 11.07
N GLN A 164 19.17 -9.39 12.37
CA GLN A 164 18.49 -10.18 13.40
C GLN A 164 17.01 -9.79 13.51
N ASN A 165 16.72 -8.49 13.55
CA ASN A 165 15.34 -8.01 13.59
C ASN A 165 14.59 -8.35 12.30
N LEU A 166 15.23 -8.14 11.14
CA LEU A 166 14.67 -8.51 9.84
C LEU A 166 14.30 -10.00 9.81
N PHE A 167 15.22 -10.89 10.19
CA PHE A 167 14.97 -12.33 10.23
C PHE A 167 13.73 -12.65 11.07
N ARG A 168 13.67 -12.16 12.32
CA ARG A 168 12.57 -12.42 13.23
C ARG A 168 11.24 -11.90 12.71
N ASN A 169 11.24 -10.77 12.02
CA ASN A 169 10.04 -10.23 11.39
C ASN A 169 9.61 -11.06 10.17
N LEU A 170 10.54 -11.40 9.26
CA LEU A 170 10.26 -12.24 8.10
C LEU A 170 9.68 -13.61 8.51
N ARG A 171 10.17 -14.20 9.60
CA ARG A 171 9.64 -15.47 10.15
C ARG A 171 8.18 -15.38 10.62
N LYS A 172 7.61 -14.19 10.78
CA LYS A 172 6.18 -14.00 11.10
C LYS A 172 5.29 -14.05 9.85
N ILE A 173 5.84 -13.94 8.64
CA ILE A 173 5.06 -13.91 7.39
C ILE A 173 4.93 -15.32 6.80
N PRO A 174 3.74 -15.76 6.38
CA PRO A 174 3.54 -17.05 5.71
C PRO A 174 3.94 -16.97 4.24
N PHE A 175 5.23 -17.11 3.96
CA PHE A 175 5.72 -17.17 2.58
C PHE A 175 5.46 -18.54 1.94
N ALA A 176 4.93 -18.53 0.72
CA ALA A 176 4.95 -19.68 -0.20
C ALA A 176 6.30 -19.79 -0.93
N GLN A 177 6.97 -18.65 -1.14
CA GLN A 177 8.32 -18.52 -1.68
C GLN A 177 9.03 -17.37 -0.95
N ALA A 178 10.31 -17.54 -0.60
CA ALA A 178 11.16 -16.52 0.00
C ALA A 178 12.62 -16.91 -0.23
N GLU A 179 13.32 -16.13 -1.06
CA GLU A 179 14.71 -16.37 -1.42
C GLU A 179 15.41 -15.06 -1.83
N TYR A 180 16.73 -15.09 -1.83
CA TYR A 180 17.56 -13.98 -2.27
C TYR A 180 18.15 -14.30 -3.64
N SER A 181 18.02 -13.39 -4.59
CA SER A 181 18.58 -13.51 -5.94
C SER A 181 19.52 -12.35 -6.25
N ILE A 182 20.55 -12.61 -7.04
CA ILE A 182 21.45 -11.57 -7.54
C ILE A 182 20.70 -10.73 -8.57
N LEU A 183 20.82 -9.41 -8.48
CA LEU A 183 20.38 -8.46 -9.50
C LEU A 183 21.57 -7.93 -10.29
N ASN A 184 22.51 -7.31 -9.58
CA ASN A 184 23.67 -6.68 -10.18
C ASN A 184 24.87 -6.73 -9.23
N GLN A 185 26.07 -6.70 -9.79
CA GLN A 185 27.31 -6.73 -9.04
C GLN A 185 28.27 -5.64 -9.54
N SER A 186 28.87 -4.90 -8.61
CA SER A 186 29.90 -3.92 -8.92
C SER A 186 31.00 -3.87 -7.84
N GLY A 187 32.18 -3.38 -8.21
CA GLY A 187 33.33 -3.26 -7.30
C GLY A 187 34.49 -4.19 -7.65
N ASN A 188 35.46 -4.28 -6.72
CA ASN A 188 36.70 -5.02 -6.93
C ASN A 188 36.60 -6.40 -6.29
N THR A 189 36.73 -7.45 -7.11
CA THR A 189 36.72 -8.86 -6.70
C THR A 189 38.12 -9.45 -6.52
N THR A 190 39.16 -8.68 -6.84
CA THR A 190 40.56 -9.09 -6.83
C THR A 190 41.38 -8.31 -5.82
N ASP A 191 42.45 -8.94 -5.32
CA ASP A 191 43.41 -8.29 -4.44
C ASP A 191 44.66 -7.84 -5.21
N GLU A 192 44.56 -6.67 -5.84
CA GLU A 192 45.65 -6.10 -6.64
C GLU A 192 46.74 -5.43 -5.76
N TYR A 193 46.40 -5.02 -4.53
CA TYR A 193 47.26 -4.20 -3.67
C TYR A 193 47.43 -4.70 -2.22
N GLY A 194 46.84 -5.85 -1.84
CA GLY A 194 46.85 -6.37 -0.47
C GLY A 194 45.73 -5.78 0.42
N ASP A 195 44.72 -5.16 -0.19
CA ASP A 195 43.60 -4.50 0.49
C ASP A 195 42.35 -5.40 0.60
N GLY A 196 42.42 -6.62 0.05
CA GLY A 196 41.29 -7.57 -0.01
C GLY A 196 40.25 -7.20 -1.08
N ALA A 197 39.14 -7.96 -1.13
CA ALA A 197 38.04 -7.70 -2.05
C ALA A 197 36.89 -6.96 -1.36
N THR A 198 36.28 -6.02 -2.08
CA THR A 198 35.07 -5.31 -1.66
C THR A 198 34.09 -5.20 -2.83
N VAL A 199 32.93 -5.81 -2.66
CA VAL A 199 31.87 -5.87 -3.67
C VAL A 199 30.61 -5.18 -3.15
N ALA A 200 30.01 -4.36 -3.98
CA ALA A 200 28.63 -3.91 -3.83
C ALA A 200 27.72 -4.84 -4.64
N LEU A 201 26.87 -5.58 -3.94
CA LEU A 201 25.95 -6.55 -4.53
C LEU A 201 24.51 -6.04 -4.37
N ASP A 202 23.81 -5.87 -5.49
CA ASP A 202 22.37 -5.63 -5.49
C ASP A 202 21.66 -6.99 -5.48
N VAL A 203 20.75 -7.15 -4.52
CA VAL A 203 20.08 -8.41 -4.19
C VAL A 203 18.58 -8.16 -4.16
N ALA A 204 17.82 -8.98 -4.88
CA ALA A 204 16.37 -9.06 -4.74
C ALA A 204 16.02 -10.04 -3.61
N PHE A 205 15.16 -9.62 -2.68
CA PHE A 205 14.40 -10.55 -1.86
C PHE A 205 13.12 -10.95 -2.60
N VAL A 206 13.20 -12.05 -3.34
CA VAL A 206 12.10 -12.59 -4.13
C VAL A 206 11.17 -13.36 -3.21
N HIS A 207 9.89 -12.99 -3.19
CA HIS A 207 8.94 -13.62 -2.29
C HIS A 207 7.53 -13.70 -2.87
N LYS A 208 6.77 -14.66 -2.35
CA LYS A 208 5.33 -14.81 -2.60
C LYS A 208 4.66 -15.06 -1.26
N ILE A 209 3.89 -14.10 -0.76
CA ILE A 209 3.07 -14.27 0.44
C ILE A 209 1.89 -15.16 0.09
N GLN A 210 1.67 -16.21 0.88
CA GLN A 210 0.61 -17.18 0.63
C GLN A 210 -0.75 -16.49 0.53
N ASN A 211 -1.52 -16.85 -0.50
CA ASN A 211 -2.86 -16.33 -0.84
C ASN A 211 -2.92 -14.84 -1.19
N VAL A 212 -1.87 -14.06 -0.94
CA VAL A 212 -1.81 -12.60 -1.18
C VAL A 212 -1.19 -12.29 -2.54
N ASP A 213 -0.06 -12.92 -2.83
CA ASP A 213 0.64 -12.71 -4.10
C ASP A 213 0.21 -13.81 -5.08
N VAL A 214 -0.16 -13.43 -6.30
CA VAL A 214 -0.47 -14.37 -7.38
C VAL A 214 0.80 -14.82 -8.12
N ARG A 215 1.80 -13.92 -8.21
CA ARG A 215 3.14 -14.20 -8.76
C ARG A 215 4.22 -13.71 -7.79
N PRO A 216 5.46 -14.23 -7.84
CA PRO A 216 6.54 -13.74 -6.98
C PRO A 216 6.78 -12.25 -7.22
N VAL A 217 7.02 -11.49 -6.17
CA VAL A 217 7.40 -10.07 -6.20
C VAL A 217 8.76 -9.89 -5.52
N SER A 218 9.33 -8.68 -5.54
CA SER A 218 10.63 -8.47 -4.90
C SER A 218 10.82 -7.10 -4.25
N GLU A 219 11.71 -7.07 -3.27
CA GLU A 219 12.29 -5.85 -2.67
C GLU A 219 13.81 -5.86 -2.84
N TRP A 220 14.41 -4.72 -3.14
CA TRP A 220 15.81 -4.68 -3.57
C TRP A 220 16.73 -4.06 -2.52
N TYR A 221 17.81 -4.76 -2.22
CA TYR A 221 18.79 -4.43 -1.19
C TYR A 221 20.19 -4.36 -1.78
N ARG A 222 21.01 -3.42 -1.29
CA ARG A 222 22.43 -3.35 -1.60
C ARG A 222 23.25 -3.83 -0.41
N TRP A 223 24.06 -4.87 -0.63
CA TRP A 223 24.99 -5.41 0.36
C TRP A 223 26.41 -4.96 0.03
N ILE A 224 27.19 -4.65 1.07
CA ILE A 224 28.64 -4.46 0.95
C ILE A 224 29.34 -5.67 1.53
N ILE A 225 29.89 -6.50 0.65
CA ILE A 225 30.60 -7.73 0.97
C ILE A 225 32.10 -7.42 0.98
N LYS A 226 32.79 -7.87 2.03
CA LYS A 226 34.24 -7.79 2.14
C LYS A 226 34.85 -9.16 2.38
N ARG A 227 36.00 -9.42 1.77
CA ARG A 227 36.84 -10.58 2.08
C ARG A 227 38.28 -10.11 2.20
N GLU A 228 38.87 -10.28 3.38
CA GLU A 228 40.21 -9.75 3.69
C GLU A 228 41.34 -10.55 3.03
N SER A 229 41.13 -11.85 2.82
CA SER A 229 42.08 -12.75 2.16
C SER A 229 41.36 -14.01 1.66
N LYS A 230 42.05 -14.86 0.91
CA LYS A 230 41.47 -16.10 0.36
C LYS A 230 40.99 -17.08 1.42
N ASP A 231 41.66 -17.15 2.56
CA ASP A 231 41.28 -18.06 3.65
C ASP A 231 40.23 -17.46 4.60
N ALA A 232 39.91 -16.16 4.45
CA ALA A 232 38.86 -15.51 5.22
C ALA A 232 37.49 -15.77 4.58
N GLU A 233 36.45 -15.89 5.42
CA GLU A 233 35.06 -15.97 4.96
C GLU A 233 34.57 -14.59 4.47
N PRO A 234 33.73 -14.53 3.42
CA PRO A 234 33.05 -13.28 3.02
C PRO A 234 32.16 -12.75 4.13
N GLN A 235 32.24 -11.45 4.40
CA GLN A 235 31.43 -10.78 5.43
C GLN A 235 30.62 -9.63 4.84
N ILE A 236 29.32 -9.62 5.12
CA ILE A 236 28.41 -8.52 4.81
C ILE A 236 28.50 -7.47 5.92
N THR A 237 29.10 -6.33 5.58
CA THR A 237 29.39 -5.24 6.54
C THR A 237 28.34 -4.14 6.54
N ARG A 238 27.52 -4.06 5.48
CA ARG A 238 26.44 -3.06 5.35
C ARG A 238 25.32 -3.60 4.46
N VAL A 239 24.09 -3.29 4.85
CA VAL A 239 22.87 -3.50 4.06
C VAL A 239 22.11 -2.17 3.99
N GLY A 240 21.58 -1.83 2.82
CA GLY A 240 20.72 -0.67 2.60
C GLY A 240 19.86 -0.85 1.36
N PRO A 241 19.07 0.17 0.97
CA PRO A 241 18.28 0.13 -0.26
C PRO A 241 19.18 0.15 -1.51
N ALA A 242 18.77 -0.55 -2.57
CA ALA A 242 19.48 -0.59 -3.85
C ALA A 242 18.99 0.50 -4.82
N THR A 243 19.14 1.78 -4.47
CA THR A 243 18.58 2.92 -5.23
C THR A 243 19.12 3.12 -6.64
N ASP A 244 20.25 2.48 -6.98
CA ASP A 244 20.90 2.60 -8.30
C ASP A 244 20.90 1.28 -9.09
N ALA A 245 20.25 0.22 -8.59
CA ALA A 245 20.13 -1.03 -9.32
C ALA A 245 19.34 -0.77 -10.61
N TYR A 246 19.93 -1.12 -11.76
CA TYR A 246 19.37 -0.91 -13.09
C TYR A 246 19.02 0.55 -13.48
N GLY A 247 19.54 1.55 -12.76
CA GLY A 247 19.35 2.96 -13.12
C GLY A 247 17.91 3.48 -12.97
N SER A 248 16.99 2.68 -12.43
CA SER A 248 15.62 3.10 -12.15
C SER A 248 15.32 3.01 -10.65
N ALA A 249 15.11 4.17 -10.03
CA ALA A 249 14.70 4.28 -8.64
C ALA A 249 13.26 3.78 -8.39
N SER A 250 12.47 3.51 -9.44
CA SER A 250 11.04 3.15 -9.32
C SER A 250 10.79 1.73 -8.76
N TYR A 251 11.80 0.85 -8.72
CA TYR A 251 11.61 -0.58 -8.37
C TYR A 251 12.14 -1.00 -7.01
N VAL A 252 12.59 -0.06 -6.17
CA VAL A 252 13.31 -0.44 -4.94
C VAL A 252 12.36 -1.07 -3.91
N TYR A 253 11.06 -0.73 -3.92
CA TYR A 253 9.96 -1.16 -3.02
C TYR A 253 10.32 -1.37 -1.54
N ASN A 254 11.42 -0.72 -1.12
CA ASN A 254 11.96 -0.68 0.21
C ASN A 254 11.63 0.70 0.81
N SER A 255 11.23 0.81 2.07
CA SER A 255 11.28 -0.23 3.11
C SER A 255 9.92 -0.85 3.40
N ALA A 256 9.87 -2.16 3.65
CA ALA A 256 8.67 -2.85 4.12
C ALA A 256 8.60 -2.86 5.66
N PRO A 257 7.47 -3.28 6.27
CA PRO A 257 7.32 -3.32 7.73
C PRO A 257 8.42 -4.09 8.46
N TRP A 258 8.91 -5.18 7.85
CA TRP A 258 9.96 -6.01 8.42
C TRP A 258 11.34 -5.35 8.44
N ASP A 259 11.56 -4.31 7.63
CA ASP A 259 12.77 -3.48 7.66
C ASP A 259 12.69 -2.37 8.71
N LEU A 260 11.50 -1.79 8.88
CA LEU A 260 11.29 -0.57 9.66
C LEU A 260 11.02 -0.84 11.14
N TYR A 261 10.35 -1.96 11.45
CA TYR A 261 9.92 -2.26 12.81
C TYR A 261 10.97 -3.05 13.57
N GLU A 262 11.28 -2.60 14.78
CA GLU A 262 12.14 -3.35 15.70
C GLU A 262 11.52 -4.71 16.06
N ASP A 263 10.21 -4.71 16.33
CA ASP A 263 9.42 -5.91 16.56
C ASP A 263 8.04 -5.74 15.89
N MET A 264 7.78 -6.54 14.87
CA MET A 264 6.52 -6.53 14.12
C MET A 264 5.43 -7.34 14.83
N HIS A 265 4.22 -6.79 14.98
CA HIS A 265 3.04 -7.56 15.38
C HIS A 265 2.25 -7.96 14.12
N VAL A 266 1.78 -9.20 14.09
CA VAL A 266 1.04 -9.76 12.94
C VAL A 266 -0.18 -10.50 13.44
N VAL A 267 -1.36 -10.06 13.01
CA VAL A 267 -2.61 -10.79 13.16
C VAL A 267 -2.87 -11.54 11.87
N LYS A 268 -2.90 -12.87 11.96
CA LYS A 268 -3.17 -13.77 10.83
C LYS A 268 -4.61 -14.25 10.89
N GLN A 269 -5.35 -14.03 9.81
CA GLN A 269 -6.72 -14.51 9.64
C GLN A 269 -6.81 -15.27 8.31
N ASP A 270 -8.00 -15.74 7.94
CA ASP A 270 -8.18 -16.60 6.77
C ASP A 270 -7.83 -15.85 5.48
N HIS A 271 -8.19 -14.55 5.41
CA HIS A 271 -7.99 -13.70 4.23
C HIS A 271 -7.05 -12.52 4.46
N THR A 272 -6.53 -12.30 5.67
CA THR A 272 -5.71 -11.12 5.95
C THR A 272 -4.47 -11.41 6.78
N LEU A 273 -3.42 -10.64 6.48
CA LEU A 273 -2.27 -10.41 7.33
C LEU A 273 -2.28 -8.93 7.74
N THR A 274 -2.78 -8.64 8.94
CA THR A 274 -2.74 -7.27 9.48
C THR A 274 -1.45 -7.08 10.27
N ILE A 275 -0.66 -6.08 9.90
CA ILE A 275 0.71 -5.87 10.36
C ILE A 275 0.84 -4.49 11.02
N SER A 276 1.57 -4.39 12.13
CA SER A 276 1.97 -3.10 12.70
C SER A 276 3.30 -3.21 13.45
N ASP A 277 3.86 -2.07 13.87
CA ASP A 277 4.82 -2.04 14.97
C ASP A 277 4.14 -2.63 16.24
N LYS A 278 4.85 -3.45 17.00
CA LYS A 278 4.34 -4.13 18.21
C LYS A 278 3.83 -3.17 19.27
N LYS A 279 4.35 -1.93 19.35
CA LYS A 279 3.80 -0.92 20.27
C LYS A 279 2.34 -0.57 19.98
N TYR A 280 1.84 -0.88 18.78
CA TYR A 280 0.45 -0.69 18.36
C TYR A 280 -0.38 -1.99 18.35
N ALA A 281 0.13 -3.10 18.90
CA ALA A 281 -0.52 -4.41 18.83
C ALA A 281 -2.00 -4.40 19.29
N ALA A 282 -2.34 -3.66 20.34
CA ALA A 282 -3.71 -3.58 20.84
C ALA A 282 -4.69 -2.92 19.85
N ASP A 283 -4.24 -1.91 19.12
CA ASP A 283 -5.04 -1.27 18.07
C ASP A 283 -5.17 -2.22 16.87
N THR A 284 -4.08 -2.90 16.50
CA THR A 284 -4.07 -3.90 15.42
C THR A 284 -5.03 -5.05 15.71
N ASP A 285 -4.99 -5.63 16.91
CA ASP A 285 -5.91 -6.70 17.35
C ASP A 285 -7.37 -6.23 17.34
N ARG A 286 -7.61 -4.97 17.67
CA ARG A 286 -8.94 -4.35 17.66
C ARG A 286 -9.47 -4.15 16.23
N PHE A 287 -8.63 -3.77 15.28
CA PHE A 287 -9.03 -3.45 13.91
C PHE A 287 -9.08 -4.68 12.99
N ALA A 288 -8.21 -5.67 13.21
CA ALA A 288 -8.07 -6.83 12.34
C ALA A 288 -9.40 -7.56 12.02
N PRO A 289 -10.34 -7.80 12.97
CA PRO A 289 -11.62 -8.44 12.65
C PRO A 289 -12.49 -7.67 11.64
N TYR A 290 -12.36 -6.33 11.60
CA TYR A 290 -13.08 -5.48 10.66
C TYR A 290 -12.44 -5.49 9.28
N ILE A 291 -11.11 -5.49 9.24
CA ILE A 291 -10.30 -5.61 8.02
C ILE A 291 -10.54 -6.99 7.38
N GLU A 292 -10.49 -8.07 8.14
CA GLU A 292 -10.80 -9.43 7.67
C GLU A 292 -12.21 -9.54 7.09
N LYS A 293 -13.19 -8.87 7.72
CA LYS A 293 -14.56 -8.88 7.20
C LYS A 293 -14.62 -8.25 5.81
N ALA A 294 -13.94 -7.12 5.61
CA ALA A 294 -13.89 -6.46 4.30
C ALA A 294 -13.23 -7.34 3.24
N ALA A 295 -12.08 -7.94 3.57
CA ALA A 295 -11.39 -8.88 2.69
C ALA A 295 -12.29 -10.05 2.26
N LYS A 296 -12.96 -10.68 3.23
CA LYS A 296 -13.87 -11.80 2.97
C LYS A 296 -15.01 -11.38 2.05
N ASP A 297 -15.68 -10.28 2.36
CA ASP A 297 -16.80 -9.75 1.58
C ASP A 297 -16.39 -9.48 0.12
N ASP A 298 -15.22 -8.87 -0.10
CA ASP A 298 -14.69 -8.55 -1.44
C ASP A 298 -14.33 -9.82 -2.23
N ILE A 299 -13.64 -10.78 -1.59
CA ILE A 299 -13.31 -12.07 -2.19
C ILE A 299 -14.57 -12.86 -2.55
N GLU A 300 -15.57 -12.89 -1.65
CA GLU A 300 -16.83 -13.59 -1.91
C GLU A 300 -17.61 -12.95 -3.06
N LEU A 301 -17.63 -11.62 -3.15
CA LEU A 301 -18.22 -10.91 -4.27
C LEU A 301 -17.49 -11.22 -5.58
N TRP A 302 -16.16 -11.10 -5.60
CA TRP A 302 -15.37 -11.37 -6.79
C TRP A 302 -15.56 -12.81 -7.26
N LYS A 303 -15.52 -13.78 -6.35
CA LYS A 303 -15.79 -15.18 -6.67
C LYS A 303 -17.19 -15.41 -7.25
N ALA A 304 -18.19 -14.66 -6.79
CA ALA A 304 -19.57 -14.82 -7.22
C ALA A 304 -19.91 -14.10 -8.53
N LYS A 305 -19.22 -12.98 -8.83
CA LYS A 305 -19.64 -12.03 -9.88
C LYS A 305 -18.49 -11.57 -10.79
N GLY A 306 -17.24 -11.69 -10.36
CA GLY A 306 -16.07 -11.35 -11.15
C GLY A 306 -15.89 -12.28 -12.35
N PRO A 307 -15.11 -11.88 -13.36
CA PRO A 307 -14.86 -12.72 -14.52
C PRO A 307 -14.14 -14.01 -14.14
N ALA A 308 -14.63 -15.15 -14.65
CA ALA A 308 -14.03 -16.45 -14.38
C ALA A 308 -12.63 -16.56 -14.99
N GLY A 309 -11.73 -17.27 -14.32
CA GLY A 309 -10.36 -17.50 -14.81
C GLY A 309 -9.42 -16.30 -14.64
N THR A 310 -9.85 -15.23 -13.97
CA THR A 310 -8.98 -14.12 -13.57
C THR A 310 -8.05 -14.56 -12.44
N GLU A 311 -6.76 -14.27 -12.59
CA GLU A 311 -5.77 -14.54 -11.55
C GLU A 311 -5.81 -13.41 -10.52
N THR A 312 -6.55 -13.61 -9.44
CA THR A 312 -6.75 -12.63 -8.37
C THR A 312 -6.34 -13.17 -7.01
N PRO A 313 -5.92 -12.32 -6.07
CA PRO A 313 -5.54 -12.76 -4.74
C PRO A 313 -6.74 -13.30 -3.96
N THR A 314 -6.46 -14.20 -3.01
CA THR A 314 -7.45 -14.78 -2.09
C THR A 314 -7.21 -14.37 -0.63
N GLY A 315 -6.34 -13.38 -0.45
CA GLY A 315 -6.08 -12.68 0.80
C GLY A 315 -5.28 -11.40 0.57
N PHE A 316 -5.10 -10.61 1.62
CA PHE A 316 -4.48 -9.30 1.55
C PHE A 316 -3.49 -9.05 2.69
N VAL A 317 -2.49 -8.21 2.45
CA VAL A 317 -1.62 -7.63 3.49
C VAL A 317 -2.10 -6.20 3.76
N ALA A 318 -2.38 -5.90 5.03
CA ALA A 318 -2.73 -4.56 5.50
C ALA A 318 -1.76 -4.11 6.60
N VAL A 319 -0.97 -3.08 6.32
CA VAL A 319 -0.04 -2.47 7.27
C VAL A 319 -0.70 -1.27 7.93
N LEU A 320 -0.78 -1.30 9.25
CA LEU A 320 -1.32 -0.23 10.04
C LEU A 320 -0.19 0.58 10.66
N GLU A 321 -0.07 1.85 10.25
CA GLU A 321 0.96 2.76 10.73
C GLU A 321 0.36 4.06 11.24
N ARG A 322 0.86 4.55 12.37
CA ARG A 322 0.40 5.79 13.01
C ARG A 322 1.38 6.95 12.82
N ASP A 323 2.67 6.64 12.72
CA ASP A 323 3.70 7.63 12.42
C ASP A 323 3.69 7.94 10.91
N ARG A 324 3.33 9.18 10.56
CA ARG A 324 3.19 9.55 9.16
C ARG A 324 4.48 9.49 8.37
N LYS A 325 5.62 9.75 8.99
CA LYS A 325 6.90 9.64 8.30
C LYS A 325 7.19 8.19 7.93
N THR A 326 6.95 7.26 8.85
CA THR A 326 7.05 5.82 8.59
C THR A 326 6.04 5.39 7.52
N TYR A 327 4.78 5.81 7.63
CA TYR A 327 3.73 5.50 6.64
C TYR A 327 4.15 5.91 5.22
N SER A 328 4.68 7.13 5.07
CA SER A 328 5.15 7.66 3.78
C SER A 328 6.40 6.97 3.25
N SER A 329 7.14 6.22 4.08
CA SER A 329 8.34 5.49 3.64
C SER A 329 8.06 4.03 3.26
N LEU A 330 6.90 3.51 3.64
CA LEU A 330 6.53 2.12 3.37
C LEU A 330 6.44 1.86 1.87
N TYR A 331 7.15 0.81 1.44
CA TYR A 331 7.22 0.32 0.07
C TYR A 331 7.75 1.32 -0.96
N GLY A 332 8.53 2.31 -0.51
CA GLY A 332 9.15 3.31 -1.39
C GLY A 332 8.16 4.23 -2.11
N SER A 333 6.86 4.21 -1.76
CA SER A 333 5.85 5.05 -2.40
C SER A 333 5.77 6.42 -1.76
N GLU A 334 5.75 7.48 -2.57
CA GLU A 334 5.41 8.82 -2.10
C GLU A 334 3.92 8.84 -1.72
N SER A 335 3.62 9.26 -0.49
CA SER A 335 2.24 9.47 -0.06
C SER A 335 1.91 10.96 -0.02
N VAL A 336 0.72 11.33 -0.46
CA VAL A 336 0.20 12.69 -0.26
C VAL A 336 -0.31 12.87 1.16
N SER A 337 -0.21 14.10 1.69
CA SER A 337 -0.48 14.39 3.12
C SER A 337 -1.93 14.09 3.59
N TRP A 338 -2.86 13.88 2.67
CA TRP A 338 -4.29 13.67 2.95
C TRP A 338 -4.75 12.21 2.83
N GLU A 339 -3.89 11.32 2.31
CA GLU A 339 -4.23 9.92 2.02
C GLU A 339 -4.36 9.09 3.31
N ALA A 340 -5.50 8.41 3.50
CA ALA A 340 -5.77 7.62 4.70
C ALA A 340 -5.45 6.13 4.55
N GLY A 341 -5.37 5.65 3.31
CA GLY A 341 -4.99 4.30 2.92
C GLY A 341 -4.38 4.35 1.52
N GLN A 342 -3.51 3.39 1.21
CA GLN A 342 -2.93 3.24 -0.11
C GLN A 342 -2.68 1.76 -0.39
N SER A 343 -3.16 1.29 -1.54
CA SER A 343 -2.71 0.04 -2.14
C SER A 343 -1.48 0.28 -3.01
N VAL A 344 -0.33 -0.26 -2.60
CA VAL A 344 0.91 -0.17 -3.38
C VAL A 344 1.03 -1.40 -4.27
N ALA A 345 0.99 -1.20 -5.57
CA ALA A 345 1.20 -2.24 -6.56
C ALA A 345 2.61 -2.83 -6.47
N MET A 346 2.73 -4.16 -6.51
CA MET A 346 4.01 -4.86 -6.43
C MET A 346 4.28 -5.57 -7.76
N PRO A 347 5.25 -5.12 -8.56
CA PRO A 347 5.63 -5.77 -9.80
C PRO A 347 6.03 -7.23 -9.58
N ALA A 348 5.63 -8.07 -10.51
CA ALA A 348 6.11 -9.43 -10.58
C ALA A 348 7.62 -9.42 -10.81
N PHE A 349 8.34 -10.26 -10.08
CA PHE A 349 9.77 -10.40 -10.25
C PHE A 349 10.07 -11.15 -11.55
N ASP A 350 10.82 -10.50 -12.44
CA ASP A 350 11.42 -11.12 -13.62
C ASP A 350 12.94 -10.89 -13.61
N ALA A 351 13.70 -11.97 -13.42
CA ALA A 351 15.15 -11.95 -13.41
C ALA A 351 15.77 -11.57 -14.78
N ASN A 352 15.00 -11.69 -15.87
CA ASN A 352 15.45 -11.37 -17.23
C ASN A 352 14.98 -9.99 -17.69
N SER A 353 14.23 -9.25 -16.87
CA SER A 353 13.76 -7.93 -17.25
C SER A 353 14.94 -6.98 -17.46
N SER A 354 14.94 -6.28 -18.59
CA SER A 354 15.89 -5.19 -18.86
C SER A 354 15.60 -3.94 -18.01
N GLY A 355 14.53 -3.96 -17.19
CA GLY A 355 13.98 -2.78 -16.54
C GLY A 355 13.12 -1.91 -17.47
N ASP A 356 12.80 -2.41 -18.67
CA ASP A 356 11.88 -1.73 -19.58
C ASP A 356 10.45 -1.81 -19.04
N GLU A 357 9.91 -0.66 -18.70
CA GLU A 357 8.66 -0.49 -17.95
C GLU A 357 7.40 -0.90 -18.75
N LYS A 358 7.58 -1.25 -20.03
CA LYS A 358 6.50 -1.49 -21.00
C LYS A 358 5.88 -2.87 -20.93
N ASP A 359 6.50 -3.78 -20.18
CA ASP A 359 6.06 -5.17 -19.99
C ASP A 359 5.85 -5.51 -18.50
N LEU A 360 5.58 -4.50 -17.66
CA LEU A 360 5.39 -4.70 -16.22
C LEU A 360 4.07 -5.42 -15.93
N GLU A 361 4.18 -6.62 -15.39
CA GLU A 361 3.08 -7.31 -14.72
C GLU A 361 3.15 -7.09 -13.20
N TYR A 362 2.01 -7.18 -12.53
CA TYR A 362 1.94 -7.10 -11.07
C TYR A 362 1.68 -8.47 -10.45
N GLY A 363 2.50 -8.84 -9.46
CA GLY A 363 2.36 -10.09 -8.73
C GLY A 363 1.45 -10.00 -7.50
N GLY A 364 1.16 -8.79 -7.03
CA GLY A 364 0.29 -8.53 -5.89
C GLY A 364 0.28 -7.06 -5.49
N ALA A 365 -0.22 -6.76 -4.28
CA ALA A 365 -0.25 -5.41 -3.72
C ALA A 365 0.02 -5.41 -2.22
N ARG A 366 0.36 -4.24 -1.68
CA ARG A 366 0.55 -3.99 -0.24
C ARG A 366 -0.32 -2.84 0.19
N VAL A 367 -1.33 -3.11 1.01
CA VAL A 367 -2.17 -2.05 1.56
C VAL A 367 -1.50 -1.47 2.80
N LYS A 368 -1.40 -0.15 2.88
CA LYS A 368 -1.01 0.58 4.09
C LYS A 368 -2.12 1.54 4.50
N MET A 369 -2.39 1.68 5.79
CA MET A 369 -3.44 2.55 6.32
C MET A 369 -2.92 3.39 7.48
N ASP A 370 -3.31 4.66 7.50
CA ASP A 370 -2.95 5.59 8.56
C ASP A 370 -3.92 5.54 9.73
N MET A 371 -3.45 4.96 10.84
CA MET A 371 -4.21 4.85 12.09
C MET A 371 -4.35 6.18 12.85
N SER A 372 -3.61 7.23 12.49
CA SER A 372 -3.77 8.55 13.12
C SER A 372 -5.03 9.29 12.64
N GLY A 373 -5.57 8.88 11.48
CA GLY A 373 -6.74 9.49 10.86
C GLY A 373 -8.08 9.22 11.57
N LYS A 374 -9.11 9.97 11.15
CA LYS A 374 -10.46 9.87 11.74
C LYS A 374 -11.15 8.54 11.49
N ARG A 375 -10.74 7.78 10.47
CA ARG A 375 -11.27 6.45 10.20
C ARG A 375 -11.02 5.50 11.38
N PHE A 376 -9.87 5.62 12.03
CA PHE A 376 -9.48 4.78 13.17
C PHE A 376 -9.77 5.43 14.53
N THR A 377 -9.83 6.76 14.59
CA THR A 377 -9.97 7.51 15.85
C THR A 377 -11.37 8.05 16.14
N ASN A 378 -12.33 7.94 15.21
CA ASN A 378 -13.71 8.37 15.47
C ASN A 378 -14.35 7.54 16.59
N ALA A 379 -14.80 8.18 17.67
CA ALA A 379 -15.31 7.50 18.85
C ALA A 379 -16.53 6.58 18.59
N THR A 380 -17.34 6.89 17.57
CA THR A 380 -18.61 6.20 17.31
C THR A 380 -18.55 5.34 16.06
N TYR A 381 -17.98 5.88 14.98
CA TYR A 381 -18.10 5.30 13.64
C TYR A 381 -16.85 4.57 13.17
N TRP A 382 -15.77 4.53 13.97
CA TRP A 382 -14.54 3.85 13.56
C TRP A 382 -14.74 2.42 13.02
N PRO A 383 -15.65 1.56 13.54
CA PRO A 383 -15.75 0.19 13.02
C PRO A 383 -16.21 0.17 11.56
N LYS A 384 -17.19 1.02 11.22
CA LYS A 384 -17.69 1.19 9.85
C LYS A 384 -16.62 1.83 8.95
N LEU A 385 -15.90 2.83 9.46
CA LEU A 385 -14.89 3.55 8.68
C LEU A 385 -13.62 2.72 8.44
N VAL A 386 -13.26 1.81 9.35
CA VAL A 386 -12.19 0.82 9.12
C VAL A 386 -12.61 -0.18 8.06
N GLN A 387 -13.87 -0.65 8.07
CA GLN A 387 -14.38 -1.51 7.01
C GLN A 387 -14.41 -0.81 5.65
N GLU A 388 -14.93 0.42 5.60
CA GLU A 388 -15.00 1.22 4.37
C GLU A 388 -13.62 1.36 3.71
N ILE A 389 -12.61 1.86 4.44
CA ILE A 389 -11.28 2.01 3.85
C ILE A 389 -10.66 0.65 3.50
N SER A 390 -10.96 -0.40 4.25
CA SER A 390 -10.45 -1.74 3.91
C SER A 390 -11.04 -2.24 2.60
N HIS A 391 -12.35 -2.12 2.39
CA HIS A 391 -12.98 -2.46 1.12
C HIS A 391 -12.41 -1.63 -0.04
N HIS A 392 -12.22 -0.33 0.17
CA HIS A 392 -11.66 0.56 -0.84
C HIS A 392 -10.24 0.10 -1.25
N GLU A 393 -9.33 -0.10 -0.29
CA GLU A 393 -7.95 -0.50 -0.63
C GLU A 393 -7.85 -1.95 -1.14
N PHE A 394 -8.71 -2.85 -0.66
CA PHE A 394 -8.74 -4.24 -1.14
C PHE A 394 -9.33 -4.36 -2.54
N ALA A 395 -10.23 -3.45 -2.94
CA ALA A 395 -10.66 -3.34 -4.32
C ALA A 395 -9.49 -3.00 -5.25
N HIS A 396 -8.61 -2.05 -4.89
CA HIS A 396 -7.40 -1.81 -5.66
C HIS A 396 -6.52 -3.07 -5.73
N ALA A 397 -6.28 -3.70 -4.57
CA ALA A 397 -5.42 -4.88 -4.49
C ALA A 397 -5.93 -6.11 -5.26
N ILE A 398 -7.26 -6.33 -5.36
CA ILE A 398 -7.82 -7.52 -6.01
C ILE A 398 -7.67 -7.47 -7.53
N VAL A 399 -7.74 -6.28 -8.14
CA VAL A 399 -7.63 -6.11 -9.60
C VAL A 399 -6.22 -5.76 -10.05
N GLN A 400 -5.33 -5.38 -9.13
CA GLN A 400 -3.95 -5.00 -9.47
C GLN A 400 -3.21 -6.02 -10.36
N PRO A 401 -3.30 -7.36 -10.14
CA PRO A 401 -2.62 -8.32 -11.01
C PRO A 401 -3.21 -8.47 -12.41
N LEU A 402 -4.36 -7.84 -12.66
CA LEU A 402 -5.06 -7.82 -13.95
C LEU A 402 -4.69 -6.57 -14.77
N GLU A 403 -3.94 -5.64 -14.20
CA GLU A 403 -3.46 -4.47 -14.95
C GLU A 403 -2.55 -4.96 -16.09
N GLY A 404 -2.93 -4.59 -17.31
CA GLY A 404 -2.14 -4.87 -18.49
C GLY A 404 -0.81 -4.12 -18.44
N ALA A 405 0.16 -4.58 -19.21
CA ALA A 405 1.45 -3.91 -19.28
C ALA A 405 1.31 -2.55 -20.00
N SER A 406 0.92 -1.53 -19.26
CA SER A 406 1.01 -0.15 -19.69
C SER A 406 2.35 0.38 -19.21
N GLY A 407 3.29 0.61 -20.12
CA GLY A 407 4.43 1.48 -19.82
C GLY A 407 3.95 2.83 -19.30
N PHE A 408 4.84 3.63 -18.73
CA PHE A 408 4.51 4.92 -18.12
C PHE A 408 3.97 6.01 -19.08
N ASP A 409 3.49 5.64 -20.27
CA ASP A 409 2.85 6.53 -21.24
C ASP A 409 1.46 6.94 -20.76
N SER A 410 1.22 8.25 -20.70
CA SER A 410 -0.01 8.87 -20.20
C SER A 410 -1.28 8.45 -20.93
N GLU A 411 -1.17 7.96 -22.17
CA GLU A 411 -2.31 7.54 -22.99
C GLU A 411 -2.76 6.08 -22.73
N THR A 412 -1.97 5.30 -21.98
CA THR A 412 -2.24 3.89 -21.69
C THR A 412 -2.57 3.60 -20.22
N TYR A 413 -2.78 4.60 -19.37
CA TYR A 413 -3.18 4.34 -17.97
C TYR A 413 -4.66 4.01 -17.85
N THR A 414 -4.97 3.05 -16.97
CA THR A 414 -6.31 2.81 -16.44
C THR A 414 -6.95 4.14 -16.04
N ASN A 415 -8.15 4.44 -16.59
CA ASN A 415 -8.77 5.73 -16.31
C ASN A 415 -9.02 5.88 -14.81
N TRP A 416 -8.59 7.02 -14.27
CA TRP A 416 -8.67 7.30 -12.83
C TRP A 416 -10.08 7.11 -12.23
N TRP A 417 -11.14 7.50 -12.95
CA TRP A 417 -12.51 7.30 -12.47
C TRP A 417 -12.92 5.82 -12.40
N VAL A 418 -12.29 4.94 -13.18
CA VAL A 418 -12.50 3.50 -13.09
C VAL A 418 -11.79 2.96 -11.85
N VAL A 419 -10.54 3.36 -11.64
CA VAL A 419 -9.72 2.97 -10.48
C VAL A 419 -10.42 3.34 -9.17
N GLU A 420 -10.64 4.63 -8.93
CA GLU A 420 -11.23 5.08 -7.66
C GLU A 420 -12.73 4.82 -7.58
N GLY A 421 -13.44 4.89 -8.71
CA GLY A 421 -14.87 4.61 -8.75
C GLY A 421 -15.16 3.14 -8.43
N PHE A 422 -14.29 2.22 -8.81
CA PHE A 422 -14.41 0.82 -8.45
C PHE A 422 -14.16 0.60 -6.97
N ALA A 423 -13.11 1.22 -6.41
CA ALA A 423 -12.80 1.12 -5.00
C ALA A 423 -13.93 1.66 -4.10
N ASP A 424 -14.48 2.83 -4.41
CA ASP A 424 -15.64 3.37 -3.69
C ASP A 424 -16.92 2.56 -3.96
N TYR A 425 -17.10 2.00 -5.16
CA TYR A 425 -18.22 1.09 -5.41
C TYR A 425 -18.16 -0.13 -4.50
N MET A 426 -16.99 -0.76 -4.39
CA MET A 426 -16.76 -1.90 -3.50
C MET A 426 -17.03 -1.51 -2.05
N ALA A 427 -16.53 -0.37 -1.57
CA ALA A 427 -16.79 0.09 -0.21
C ALA A 427 -18.29 0.38 0.05
N PHE A 428 -18.94 1.17 -0.79
CA PHE A 428 -20.30 1.64 -0.56
C PHE A 428 -21.39 0.61 -0.89
N ARG A 429 -21.08 -0.46 -1.64
CA ARG A 429 -22.05 -1.55 -1.83
C ARG A 429 -22.31 -2.35 -0.56
N PHE A 430 -21.36 -2.37 0.39
CA PHE A 430 -21.53 -3.02 1.69
C PHE A 430 -22.04 -2.08 2.79
N ASP A 431 -21.90 -0.76 2.62
CA ASP A 431 -22.57 0.26 3.43
C ASP A 431 -23.25 1.31 2.55
N ARG A 432 -24.47 1.00 2.10
CA ARG A 432 -25.27 1.91 1.27
C ARG A 432 -25.57 3.23 1.97
N GLU A 433 -25.76 3.24 3.29
CA GLU A 433 -26.03 4.47 4.03
C GLU A 433 -24.84 5.43 3.91
N LEU A 434 -23.62 4.91 3.99
CA LEU A 434 -22.40 5.67 3.81
C LEU A 434 -22.26 6.20 2.36
N GLY A 435 -22.52 5.38 1.35
CA GLY A 435 -22.52 5.84 -0.05
C GLY A 435 -23.54 6.95 -0.32
N GLU A 436 -24.75 6.83 0.19
CA GLU A 436 -25.77 7.89 0.08
C GLU A 436 -25.39 9.15 0.88
N TRP A 437 -24.64 9.00 1.99
CA TRP A 437 -24.07 10.13 2.72
C TRP A 437 -22.99 10.84 1.91
N SER A 438 -22.09 10.11 1.23
CA SER A 438 -21.07 10.71 0.36
C SER A 438 -21.73 11.50 -0.78
N ILE A 439 -22.73 10.94 -1.47
CA ILE A 439 -23.49 11.67 -2.51
C ILE A 439 -24.05 12.99 -1.96
N ARG A 440 -24.69 12.96 -0.78
CA ARG A 440 -25.29 14.16 -0.18
C ARG A 440 -24.29 15.25 0.20
N ASN A 441 -23.07 14.89 0.62
CA ASN A 441 -22.09 15.89 1.05
C ASN A 441 -21.18 16.32 -0.10
N ASP A 442 -20.92 15.42 -1.02
CA ASP A 442 -19.86 15.60 -2.00
C ASP A 442 -20.40 15.98 -3.38
N VAL A 443 -21.66 15.72 -3.69
CA VAL A 443 -22.26 16.01 -5.01
C VAL A 443 -23.49 16.92 -4.94
N THR A 444 -24.39 16.71 -3.97
CA THR A 444 -25.64 17.49 -3.86
C THR A 444 -25.40 19.00 -3.80
N GLY A 445 -26.01 19.74 -4.73
CA GLY A 445 -25.90 21.20 -4.80
C GLY A 445 -24.56 21.73 -5.34
N LYS A 446 -23.61 20.85 -5.72
CA LYS A 446 -22.36 21.25 -6.37
C LYS A 446 -22.51 21.22 -7.90
N ALA A 447 -21.82 22.13 -8.58
CA ALA A 447 -21.80 22.14 -10.04
C ALA A 447 -20.87 21.03 -10.56
N PHE A 448 -21.30 20.30 -11.60
CA PHE A 448 -20.45 19.34 -12.31
C PHE A 448 -20.76 19.37 -13.82
N GLY A 449 -19.72 19.17 -14.64
CA GLY A 449 -19.78 19.36 -16.09
C GLY A 449 -20.53 18.26 -16.88
N GLY A 450 -20.81 17.12 -16.25
CA GLY A 450 -21.44 15.97 -16.91
C GLY A 450 -20.49 15.09 -17.73
N SER A 451 -19.18 15.34 -17.65
CA SER A 451 -18.13 14.47 -18.17
C SER A 451 -17.51 13.64 -17.04
N LEU A 452 -16.96 12.48 -17.37
CA LEU A 452 -16.28 11.63 -16.39
C LEU A 452 -15.02 12.33 -15.84
N PRO A 453 -14.70 12.18 -14.54
CA PRO A 453 -13.47 12.72 -13.98
C PRO A 453 -12.24 12.08 -14.63
N ASN A 454 -11.24 12.90 -14.99
CA ASN A 454 -9.96 12.41 -15.53
C ASN A 454 -8.85 12.37 -14.47
N GLU A 455 -9.07 13.01 -13.31
CA GLU A 455 -8.12 13.12 -12.20
C GLU A 455 -8.86 13.42 -10.89
N ALA A 456 -8.16 13.30 -9.76
CA ALA A 456 -8.73 13.59 -8.45
C ALA A 456 -9.23 15.03 -8.29
N GLY A 457 -8.61 16.01 -8.94
CA GLY A 457 -8.88 17.43 -8.71
C GLY A 457 -8.18 17.97 -7.44
N PHE A 458 -8.57 19.16 -6.97
CA PHE A 458 -7.95 19.81 -5.80
C PHE A 458 -8.99 20.16 -4.72
N ASP A 459 -8.59 20.08 -3.45
CA ASP A 459 -9.41 20.42 -2.27
C ASP A 459 -10.79 19.72 -2.27
N ASP A 460 -11.89 20.49 -2.28
CA ASP A 460 -13.26 19.96 -2.25
C ASP A 460 -13.62 19.19 -3.53
N GLU A 461 -12.91 19.43 -4.64
CA GLU A 461 -13.09 18.68 -5.88
C GLU A 461 -12.65 17.23 -5.72
N VAL A 462 -11.70 16.92 -4.82
CA VAL A 462 -11.26 15.54 -4.55
C VAL A 462 -12.44 14.68 -4.15
N SER A 463 -13.11 15.00 -3.04
CA SER A 463 -14.29 14.26 -2.58
C SER A 463 -15.41 14.17 -3.62
N THR A 464 -15.59 15.23 -4.41
CA THR A 464 -16.60 15.32 -5.46
C THR A 464 -16.30 14.36 -6.61
N ASN A 465 -15.06 14.34 -7.09
CA ASN A 465 -14.63 13.51 -8.21
C ASN A 465 -14.63 12.02 -7.83
N TYR A 466 -14.18 11.66 -6.63
CA TYR A 466 -14.31 10.29 -6.11
C TYR A 466 -15.79 9.84 -6.11
N THR A 467 -16.68 10.66 -5.55
CA THR A 467 -18.10 10.32 -5.48
C THR A 467 -18.75 10.24 -6.88
N LEU A 468 -18.35 11.10 -7.81
CA LEU A 468 -18.80 11.03 -9.21
C LEU A 468 -18.32 9.74 -9.90
N SER A 469 -17.07 9.34 -9.68
CA SER A 469 -16.49 8.08 -10.16
C SER A 469 -17.24 6.86 -9.61
N TYR A 470 -17.52 6.84 -8.30
CA TYR A 470 -18.39 5.84 -7.66
C TYR A 470 -19.76 5.74 -8.36
N MET A 471 -20.41 6.90 -8.59
CA MET A 471 -21.71 6.92 -9.25
C MET A 471 -21.66 6.40 -10.69
N ALA A 472 -20.52 6.49 -11.38
CA ALA A 472 -20.34 5.92 -12.71
C ALA A 472 -20.30 4.38 -12.68
N ILE A 473 -19.49 3.78 -11.79
CA ILE A 473 -19.46 2.31 -11.64
C ILE A 473 -20.81 1.78 -11.12
N ARG A 474 -21.43 2.48 -10.17
CA ARG A 474 -22.79 2.14 -9.72
C ARG A 474 -23.80 2.20 -10.86
N PHE A 475 -23.71 3.19 -11.75
CA PHE A 475 -24.60 3.29 -12.91
C PHE A 475 -24.40 2.11 -13.88
N ILE A 476 -23.16 1.68 -14.12
CA ILE A 476 -22.86 0.47 -14.91
C ILE A 476 -23.50 -0.75 -14.23
N ALA A 477 -23.32 -0.92 -12.91
CA ALA A 477 -23.90 -2.03 -12.17
C ALA A 477 -25.44 -2.04 -12.19
N GLU A 478 -26.10 -0.89 -12.09
CA GLU A 478 -27.56 -0.79 -12.16
C GLU A 478 -28.10 -1.02 -13.59
N LYS A 479 -27.30 -0.77 -14.64
CA LYS A 479 -27.70 -0.96 -16.04
C LYS A 479 -27.39 -2.35 -16.58
N GLY A 480 -26.17 -2.82 -16.42
CA GLY A 480 -25.67 -4.10 -16.93
C GLY A 480 -25.73 -5.23 -15.91
N GLY A 481 -25.96 -4.92 -14.63
CA GLY A 481 -25.79 -5.85 -13.53
C GLY A 481 -24.36 -5.82 -12.97
N GLU A 482 -24.21 -6.29 -11.73
CA GLU A 482 -22.93 -6.25 -11.01
C GLU A 482 -21.82 -7.04 -11.72
N ALA A 483 -22.14 -8.18 -12.34
CA ALA A 483 -21.15 -8.96 -13.10
C ALA A 483 -20.63 -8.19 -14.34
N ALA A 484 -21.49 -7.39 -14.99
CA ALA A 484 -21.06 -6.55 -16.11
C ALA A 484 -20.16 -5.40 -15.64
N ALA A 485 -20.42 -4.82 -14.46
CA ALA A 485 -19.57 -3.80 -13.87
C ALA A 485 -18.18 -4.35 -13.50
N LEU A 486 -18.11 -5.53 -12.86
CA LEU A 486 -16.82 -6.14 -12.55
C LEU A 486 -16.05 -6.55 -13.81
N LYS A 487 -16.74 -7.08 -14.83
CA LYS A 487 -16.11 -7.36 -16.13
C LYS A 487 -15.57 -6.08 -16.78
N PHE A 488 -16.36 -5.00 -16.79
CA PHE A 488 -15.93 -3.70 -17.31
C PHE A 488 -14.63 -3.23 -16.64
N VAL A 489 -14.56 -3.30 -15.30
CA VAL A 489 -13.36 -2.93 -14.55
C VAL A 489 -12.19 -3.81 -14.97
N THR A 490 -12.34 -5.14 -14.99
CA THR A 490 -11.28 -6.06 -15.43
C THR A 490 -10.79 -5.75 -16.84
N ASP A 491 -11.71 -5.61 -17.81
CA ASP A 491 -11.34 -5.36 -19.20
C ASP A 491 -10.59 -4.02 -19.33
N HIS A 492 -10.98 -3.02 -18.54
CA HIS A 492 -10.39 -1.69 -18.58
C HIS A 492 -9.00 -1.63 -17.93
N TYR A 493 -8.76 -2.40 -16.87
CA TYR A 493 -7.43 -2.58 -16.31
C TYR A 493 -6.49 -3.30 -17.29
N ASP A 494 -7.00 -4.27 -18.05
CA ASP A 494 -6.21 -5.03 -19.04
C ASP A 494 -5.95 -4.21 -20.32
N ASN A 495 -6.95 -3.46 -20.80
CA ASN A 495 -6.90 -2.69 -22.06
C ASN A 495 -7.56 -1.31 -21.91
N PRO A 496 -6.89 -0.32 -21.31
CA PRO A 496 -7.50 0.98 -21.01
C PRO A 496 -7.87 1.81 -22.24
N ASP A 497 -7.28 1.53 -23.41
CA ASP A 497 -7.55 2.22 -24.66
C ASP A 497 -8.90 1.83 -25.32
N GLN A 498 -9.55 0.76 -24.85
CA GLN A 498 -10.81 0.23 -25.42
C GLN A 498 -12.10 0.75 -24.74
N LEU A 499 -12.04 1.91 -24.07
CA LEU A 499 -13.14 2.42 -23.24
C LEU A 499 -14.52 2.45 -23.92
N ASP A 500 -14.63 2.92 -25.19
CA ASP A 500 -15.93 2.99 -25.88
C ASP A 500 -16.53 1.60 -26.12
N GLN A 501 -15.71 0.62 -26.49
CA GLN A 501 -16.14 -0.77 -26.66
C GLN A 501 -16.57 -1.37 -25.32
N GLN A 502 -15.77 -1.19 -24.28
CA GLN A 502 -16.05 -1.73 -22.94
C GLN A 502 -17.36 -1.16 -22.36
N LEU A 503 -17.64 0.14 -22.54
CA LEU A 503 -18.92 0.74 -22.15
C LEU A 503 -20.09 0.17 -22.96
N ARG A 504 -19.92 -0.08 -24.26
CA ARG A 504 -20.97 -0.71 -25.09
C ARG A 504 -21.29 -2.12 -24.62
N GLU A 505 -20.27 -2.90 -24.28
CA GLU A 505 -20.46 -4.25 -23.77
C GLU A 505 -21.15 -4.25 -22.40
N ALA A 506 -20.76 -3.33 -21.51
CA ALA A 506 -21.27 -3.27 -20.15
C ALA A 506 -22.68 -2.65 -20.05
N THR A 507 -22.99 -1.63 -20.86
CA THR A 507 -24.24 -0.85 -20.72
C THR A 507 -25.04 -0.68 -22.01
N GLY A 508 -24.53 -1.15 -23.15
CA GLY A 508 -25.13 -0.91 -24.47
C GLY A 508 -24.90 0.50 -25.03
N MET A 509 -24.08 1.33 -24.39
CA MET A 509 -23.88 2.74 -24.73
C MET A 509 -22.43 3.01 -25.11
N GLY A 510 -22.20 3.80 -26.16
CA GLY A 510 -20.87 4.38 -26.40
C GLY A 510 -20.55 5.48 -25.37
N LYS A 511 -19.30 5.92 -25.29
CA LYS A 511 -18.81 6.89 -24.29
C LYS A 511 -19.69 8.14 -24.17
N SER A 512 -19.97 8.81 -25.29
CA SER A 512 -20.77 10.05 -25.27
C SER A 512 -22.22 9.83 -24.85
N GLU A 513 -22.82 8.68 -25.19
CA GLU A 513 -24.16 8.32 -24.74
C GLU A 513 -24.17 7.96 -23.25
N PHE A 514 -23.15 7.22 -22.81
CA PHE A 514 -22.94 6.87 -21.41
C PHE A 514 -22.79 8.12 -20.55
N GLU A 515 -21.90 9.05 -20.89
CA GLU A 515 -21.69 10.29 -20.12
C GLU A 515 -22.99 11.10 -20.02
N ALA A 516 -23.74 11.23 -21.11
CA ALA A 516 -25.03 11.93 -21.09
C ALA A 516 -26.07 11.24 -20.20
N ALA A 517 -26.12 9.90 -20.22
CA ALA A 517 -27.04 9.11 -19.40
C ALA A 517 -26.64 9.11 -17.91
N TRP A 518 -25.36 8.91 -17.62
CA TRP A 518 -24.76 8.99 -16.30
C TRP A 518 -24.96 10.38 -15.69
N ALA A 519 -24.73 11.47 -16.43
CA ALA A 519 -24.94 12.82 -15.92
C ALA A 519 -26.41 13.09 -15.56
N ARG A 520 -27.38 12.47 -16.26
CA ARG A 520 -28.80 12.51 -15.85
C ARG A 520 -29.05 11.67 -14.60
N TYR A 521 -28.41 10.51 -14.51
CA TYR A 521 -28.48 9.65 -13.34
C TYR A 521 -27.95 10.35 -12.09
N VAL A 522 -26.78 10.99 -12.16
CA VAL A 522 -26.20 11.78 -11.06
C VAL A 522 -27.18 12.84 -10.59
N ARG A 523 -27.70 13.70 -11.49
CA ARG A 523 -28.68 14.75 -11.15
C ARG A 523 -29.99 14.25 -10.54
N SER A 524 -30.33 12.98 -10.76
CA SER A 524 -31.56 12.37 -10.23
C SER A 524 -31.36 11.71 -8.88
N ASN A 525 -30.10 11.47 -8.49
CA ASN A 525 -29.71 10.78 -7.26
C ASN A 525 -28.91 11.67 -6.31
N SER A 526 -28.57 12.91 -6.71
CA SER A 526 -27.95 13.93 -5.87
C SER A 526 -28.91 15.04 -5.48
#